data_AF-A0A0D3BRJ4-F1
#
_entry.id   AF-A0A0D3BRJ4-F1
#
_cell.length_a   1.000
_cell.length_b   1.000
_cell.length_c   1.000
_cell.angle_alpha   90.00
_cell.angle_beta   90.00
_cell.angle_gamma   90.00
#
_symmetry.space_group_name_H-M   'P 1'
#
loop_
_entity.id
_entity.type
_entity.pdbx_description
1 polymer ?
#
loop_
_entity_poly.entity_id
_entity_poly.type
_entity_poly.pdbx_seq_one_letter_code
_entity_poly.pdbx_strand_id
1 'polypeptide(L)'
;MIYLSGETDLQLAYLRSLEEDMSDNEREDSKVNVTDSYDNEETLSNVVFQNLKFPDSPLVSFQAKDLITRLVMKDPESRLGSEKGAAEIKRHPFFEGLNWALIRCAIPSELPDVYENGATAPKEHNNGYLECKAMGEHLEFELF
;
A
#
# COMPACT_ATOMS: atom_id res chain seq x y z
N MET A 1 1.63 10.13 84.85
CA MET A 1 2.26 10.97 83.81
C MET A 1 2.85 10.00 82.80
N ILE A 2 2.53 9.95 81.50
CA ILE A 2 1.79 10.81 80.56
C ILE A 2 1.61 9.97 79.26
N TYR A 3 0.56 10.27 78.49
CA TYR A 3 0.14 9.74 77.16
C TYR A 3 1.32 9.49 76.18
N LEU A 4 1.31 8.58 75.19
CA LEU A 4 0.36 8.29 74.07
C LEU A 4 0.66 6.83 73.58
N SER A 5 -0.28 5.91 73.32
CA SER A 5 -1.39 5.89 72.34
C SER A 5 -0.96 6.03 70.88
N GLY A 6 -0.94 4.89 70.17
CA GLY A 6 -1.39 4.77 68.78
C GLY A 6 -0.47 5.34 67.70
N GLU A 7 0.48 4.55 67.21
CA GLU A 7 1.24 4.93 66.00
C GLU A 7 1.70 3.73 65.16
N THR A 8 0.84 2.71 65.01
CA THR A 8 1.08 1.62 64.04
C THR A 8 0.01 1.50 62.96
N ASP A 9 -1.16 2.12 63.12
CA ASP A 9 -2.27 1.91 62.18
C ASP A 9 -2.13 2.70 60.88
N LEU A 10 -1.49 3.87 60.88
CA LEU A 10 -1.31 4.66 59.66
C LEU A 10 -0.18 4.14 58.77
N GLN A 11 0.89 3.58 59.34
CA GLN A 11 1.96 2.95 58.57
C GLN A 11 1.53 1.60 58.00
N LEU A 12 0.75 0.81 58.76
CA LEU A 12 0.17 -0.44 58.27
C LEU A 12 -0.91 -0.23 57.21
N ALA A 13 -1.73 0.82 57.33
CA ALA A 13 -2.72 1.18 56.29
C ALA A 13 -2.06 1.65 54.99
N TYR A 14 -0.93 2.37 55.07
CA TYR A 14 -0.18 2.83 53.89
C TYR A 14 0.49 1.67 53.15
N LEU A 15 1.12 0.73 53.88
CA LEU A 15 1.71 -0.46 53.26
C LEU A 15 0.66 -1.42 52.70
N ARG A 16 -0.50 -1.55 53.34
CA ARG A 16 -1.63 -2.33 52.81
C ARG A 16 -2.23 -1.72 51.55
N SER A 17 -2.29 -0.38 51.46
CA SER A 17 -2.73 0.31 50.24
C SER A 17 -1.74 0.09 49.08
N LEU A 18 -0.43 0.02 49.34
CA LEU A 18 0.58 -0.21 48.30
C LEU A 18 0.70 -1.68 47.85
N GLU A 19 0.22 -2.64 48.64
CA GLU A 19 0.12 -4.06 48.24
C GLU A 19 -1.17 -4.36 47.45
N GLU A 20 -2.25 -3.59 47.66
CA GLU A 20 -3.52 -3.77 46.95
C GLU A 20 -3.53 -3.14 45.54
N ASP A 21 -2.69 -2.12 45.28
CA ASP A 21 -2.56 -1.49 43.95
C ASP A 21 -1.68 -2.29 42.96
N MET A 22 -1.24 -3.49 43.33
CA MET A 22 -0.35 -4.34 42.52
C MET A 22 -1.00 -5.64 42.00
N SER A 23 -2.33 -5.82 42.13
CA SER A 23 -3.04 -7.00 41.61
C SER A 23 -3.90 -6.79 40.37
N ASP A 24 -4.21 -5.55 39.97
CA ASP A 24 -5.24 -5.30 38.95
C ASP A 24 -4.69 -4.52 37.75
N ASN A 25 -3.59 -5.00 37.19
CA ASN A 25 -3.38 -4.88 35.76
C ASN A 25 -3.13 -6.27 35.21
N GLU A 26 -4.17 -7.11 35.37
CA GLU A 26 -4.45 -8.19 34.44
C GLU A 26 -4.37 -7.59 33.04
N ARG A 27 -3.19 -7.71 32.45
CA ARG A 27 -2.97 -8.36 31.16
C ARG A 27 -4.31 -8.64 30.47
N GLU A 28 -4.92 -7.60 29.92
CA GLU A 28 -5.61 -7.74 28.66
C GLU A 28 -4.51 -8.20 27.72
N ASP A 29 -4.34 -9.52 27.66
CA ASP A 29 -3.95 -10.24 26.46
C ASP A 29 -5.04 -9.88 25.42
N SER A 30 -5.02 -8.63 24.97
CA SER A 30 -4.96 -8.40 23.54
C SER A 30 -3.84 -9.32 23.04
N LYS A 31 -4.21 -10.58 22.76
CA LYS A 31 -4.03 -11.11 21.43
C LYS A 31 -4.54 -10.02 20.47
N VAL A 32 -3.73 -8.98 20.28
CA VAL A 32 -3.44 -8.51 18.94
C VAL A 32 -3.09 -9.81 18.26
N ASN A 33 -4.06 -10.41 17.57
CA ASN A 33 -3.79 -11.59 16.80
C ASN A 33 -2.65 -11.15 15.88
N VAL A 34 -1.45 -11.68 16.14
CA VAL A 34 -0.21 -11.38 15.39
C VAL A 34 -0.30 -12.01 14.00
N THR A 35 -1.49 -11.98 13.40
CA THR A 35 -1.87 -12.50 12.11
C THR A 35 -2.82 -11.54 11.39
N ASP A 36 -2.78 -10.23 11.67
CA ASP A 36 -3.03 -9.22 10.63
C ASP A 36 -1.86 -9.23 9.62
N SER A 37 -1.44 -10.43 9.20
CA SER A 37 -0.88 -10.63 7.88
C SER A 37 -1.97 -10.15 6.95
N TYR A 38 -1.73 -9.06 6.24
CA TYR A 38 -2.61 -8.54 5.20
C TYR A 38 -3.01 -9.68 4.25
N ASP A 39 -4.13 -10.34 4.55
CA ASP A 39 -4.59 -11.49 3.80
C ASP A 39 -5.18 -10.97 2.48
N ASN A 40 -4.54 -11.35 1.39
CA ASN A 40 -4.93 -10.97 0.06
C ASN A 40 -5.87 -11.99 -0.59
N GLU A 41 -6.46 -12.90 0.20
CA GLU A 41 -7.37 -13.95 -0.28
C GLU A 41 -8.51 -13.40 -1.15
N GLU A 42 -9.10 -12.25 -0.80
CA GLU A 42 -10.12 -11.60 -1.63
C GLU A 42 -9.54 -11.16 -2.99
N THR A 43 -8.35 -10.56 -2.99
CA THR A 43 -7.69 -10.11 -4.22
C THR A 43 -7.32 -11.29 -5.11
N LEU A 44 -6.76 -12.35 -4.54
CA LEU A 44 -6.43 -13.57 -5.27
C LEU A 44 -7.68 -14.23 -5.86
N SER A 45 -8.76 -14.29 -5.07
CA SER A 45 -10.06 -14.77 -5.54
C SER A 45 -10.59 -13.93 -6.71
N ASN A 46 -10.46 -12.60 -6.64
CA ASN A 46 -10.88 -11.72 -7.72
C ASN A 46 -10.05 -11.92 -9.00
N VAL A 47 -8.73 -12.10 -8.87
CA VAL A 47 -7.84 -12.35 -10.00
C VAL A 47 -8.19 -13.66 -10.72
N VAL A 48 -8.64 -14.69 -10.00
CA VAL A 48 -8.99 -15.99 -10.63
C VAL A 48 -10.42 -15.97 -11.16
N PHE A 49 -11.39 -15.54 -10.35
CA PHE A 49 -12.80 -15.80 -10.61
C PHE A 49 -13.58 -14.61 -11.18
N GLN A 50 -13.15 -13.37 -10.91
CA GLN A 50 -13.90 -12.21 -11.40
C GLN A 50 -13.53 -11.89 -12.85
N ASN A 51 -14.58 -11.64 -13.64
CA ASN A 51 -14.45 -11.12 -14.99
C ASN A 51 -14.18 -9.61 -14.97
N LEU A 52 -13.36 -9.14 -15.91
CA LEU A 52 -13.06 -7.72 -16.08
C LEU A 52 -14.35 -6.95 -16.41
N LYS A 53 -14.62 -5.89 -15.64
CA LYS A 53 -15.73 -4.95 -15.88
C LYS A 53 -15.16 -3.55 -15.98
N PHE A 54 -15.59 -2.81 -17.00
CA PHE A 54 -15.24 -1.40 -17.16
C PHE A 54 -16.33 -0.52 -16.55
N PRO A 55 -15.98 0.57 -15.86
CA PRO A 55 -16.95 1.54 -15.38
C PRO A 55 -17.62 2.28 -16.56
N ASP A 56 -18.83 2.79 -16.35
CA ASP A 56 -19.54 3.60 -17.34
C ASP A 56 -18.98 5.03 -17.43
N SER A 57 -18.29 5.50 -16.37
CA SER A 57 -17.63 6.79 -16.31
C SER A 57 -16.33 6.70 -15.50
N PRO A 58 -15.20 7.27 -15.98
CA PRO A 58 -15.03 7.92 -17.28
C PRO A 58 -15.11 6.93 -18.46
N LEU A 59 -15.48 7.42 -19.64
CA LEU A 59 -15.57 6.60 -20.83
C LEU A 59 -14.20 6.08 -21.25
N VAL A 60 -14.06 4.75 -21.27
CA VAL A 60 -12.87 4.07 -21.78
C VAL A 60 -13.08 3.76 -23.27
N SER A 61 -12.09 4.09 -24.12
CA SER A 61 -12.16 3.83 -25.56
C SER A 61 -12.25 2.33 -25.86
N PHE A 62 -12.86 1.97 -26.98
CA PHE A 62 -12.99 0.56 -27.38
C PHE A 62 -11.62 -0.13 -27.50
N GLN A 63 -10.64 0.55 -28.10
CA GLN A 63 -9.29 0.03 -28.25
C GLN A 63 -8.61 -0.19 -26.88
N ALA A 64 -8.84 0.67 -25.90
CA ALA A 64 -8.33 0.47 -24.55
C ALA A 64 -9.02 -0.73 -23.86
N LYS A 65 -10.34 -0.86 -24.00
CA LYS A 65 -11.09 -2.00 -23.45
C LYS A 65 -10.61 -3.33 -24.04
N ASP A 66 -10.44 -3.40 -25.36
CA ASP A 66 -9.93 -4.58 -26.05
C ASP A 66 -8.51 -4.92 -25.58
N LEU A 67 -7.61 -3.93 -25.52
CA LEU A 67 -6.24 -4.13 -25.02
C LEU A 67 -6.21 -4.73 -23.61
N ILE A 68 -6.91 -4.10 -22.66
CA ILE A 68 -6.92 -4.53 -21.25
C ILE A 68 -7.55 -5.92 -21.13
N THR A 69 -8.63 -6.20 -21.87
CA THR A 69 -9.31 -7.50 -21.84
C THR A 69 -8.37 -8.62 -22.30
N ARG A 70 -7.57 -8.41 -23.35
CA ARG A 70 -6.62 -9.42 -23.85
C ARG A 70 -5.37 -9.56 -22.99
N LEU A 71 -4.96 -8.50 -22.29
CA LEU A 71 -3.85 -8.55 -21.34
C LEU A 71 -4.22 -9.31 -20.06
N VAL A 72 -5.47 -9.18 -19.60
CA VAL A 72 -5.99 -9.83 -18.39
C VAL A 72 -6.74 -11.13 -18.73
N MET A 73 -6.36 -11.77 -19.84
CA MET A 73 -6.89 -13.08 -20.20
C MET A 73 -6.48 -14.13 -19.15
N LYS A 74 -7.47 -14.90 -18.68
CA LYS A 74 -7.28 -15.90 -17.62
C LYS A 74 -6.43 -17.07 -18.11
N ASP A 75 -6.70 -17.52 -19.33
CA ASP A 75 -5.87 -18.50 -20.03
C ASP A 75 -4.54 -17.83 -20.45
N PRO A 76 -3.38 -18.33 -19.97
CA PRO A 76 -2.08 -17.77 -20.33
C PRO A 76 -1.74 -17.95 -21.80
N GLU A 77 -2.13 -19.04 -22.45
CA GLU A 77 -1.80 -19.28 -23.87
C GLU A 77 -2.54 -18.32 -24.80
N SER A 78 -3.79 -17.97 -24.45
CA SER A 78 -4.60 -16.98 -25.17
C SER A 78 -4.31 -15.52 -24.78
N ARG A 79 -3.37 -15.27 -23.87
CA ARG A 79 -3.05 -13.91 -23.40
C ARG A 79 -2.25 -13.14 -24.44
N LEU A 80 -2.56 -11.85 -24.59
CA LEU A 80 -1.80 -10.98 -25.48
C LEU A 80 -0.33 -10.92 -25.06
N GLY A 81 0.56 -11.25 -25.99
CA GLY A 81 2.00 -11.32 -25.76
C GLY A 81 2.54 -12.72 -25.49
N SER A 82 1.71 -13.77 -25.49
CA SER A 82 2.18 -15.14 -25.26
C SER A 82 2.92 -15.74 -26.45
N GLU A 83 2.47 -15.52 -27.70
CA GLU A 83 3.13 -16.11 -28.88
C GLU A 83 4.35 -15.30 -29.35
N LYS A 84 4.21 -13.97 -29.49
CA LYS A 84 5.25 -13.09 -30.07
C LYS A 84 5.76 -12.03 -29.10
N GLY A 85 5.47 -12.18 -27.81
CA GLY A 85 5.96 -11.27 -26.78
C GLY A 85 5.43 -9.85 -26.94
N ALA A 86 6.27 -8.88 -26.58
CA ALA A 86 5.92 -7.46 -26.62
C ALA A 86 5.55 -6.94 -28.03
N ALA A 87 5.90 -7.65 -29.12
CA ALA A 87 5.56 -7.22 -30.47
C ALA A 87 4.04 -7.20 -30.72
N GLU A 88 3.28 -8.09 -30.10
CA GLU A 88 1.81 -8.10 -30.18
C GLU A 88 1.20 -6.87 -29.51
N ILE A 89 1.69 -6.55 -28.32
CA ILE A 89 1.24 -5.40 -27.55
C ILE A 89 1.51 -4.11 -28.33
N LYS A 90 2.73 -3.97 -28.88
CA LYS A 90 3.16 -2.78 -29.64
C LYS A 90 2.37 -2.55 -30.93
N ARG A 91 1.83 -3.62 -31.53
CA ARG A 91 1.04 -3.56 -32.77
C ARG A 91 -0.46 -3.34 -32.54
N HIS A 92 -0.91 -3.31 -31.28
CA HIS A 92 -2.32 -3.13 -30.97
C HIS A 92 -2.83 -1.74 -31.45
N PRO A 93 -4.05 -1.62 -31.98
CA PRO A 93 -4.61 -0.34 -32.45
C PRO A 93 -4.66 0.77 -31.38
N PHE A 94 -4.64 0.40 -30.11
CA PHE A 94 -4.52 1.36 -29.01
C PHE A 94 -3.23 2.20 -29.08
N PHE A 95 -2.15 1.63 -29.63
CA PHE A 95 -0.86 2.31 -29.81
C PHE A 95 -0.64 2.76 -31.25
N GLU A 96 -1.69 2.86 -32.07
CA GLU A 96 -1.59 3.39 -33.42
C GLU A 96 -1.07 4.83 -33.40
N GLY A 97 -0.08 5.13 -34.25
CA GLY A 97 0.59 6.43 -34.28
C GLY A 97 1.68 6.63 -33.22
N LEU A 98 1.89 5.69 -32.30
CA LEU A 98 2.97 5.77 -31.31
C LEU A 98 4.33 5.39 -31.92
N ASN A 99 5.32 6.28 -31.83
CA ASN A 99 6.70 5.95 -32.18
C ASN A 99 7.47 5.43 -30.95
N TRP A 100 7.58 4.10 -30.85
CA TRP A 100 8.29 3.41 -29.76
C TRP A 100 9.77 3.79 -29.62
N ALA A 101 10.44 4.16 -30.71
CA ALA A 101 11.86 4.56 -30.68
C ALA A 101 12.06 5.95 -30.04
N LEU A 102 11.03 6.82 -30.09
CA LEU A 102 11.08 8.20 -29.62
C LEU A 102 10.32 8.44 -28.33
N ILE A 103 9.82 7.39 -27.66
CA ILE A 103 8.95 7.54 -26.49
C ILE A 103 9.60 8.36 -25.35
N ARG A 104 10.92 8.27 -25.20
CA ARG A 104 11.70 9.04 -24.21
C ARG A 104 11.92 10.50 -24.60
N CYS A 105 11.68 10.85 -25.87
CA CYS A 105 11.82 12.19 -26.40
C CYS A 105 10.46 12.91 -26.49
N ALA A 106 9.35 12.23 -26.20
CA ALA A 106 8.05 12.86 -26.13
C ALA A 106 7.97 13.75 -24.88
N ILE A 107 7.25 14.88 -25.00
CA ILE A 107 6.95 15.72 -23.84
C ILE A 107 5.99 14.91 -22.94
N PRO A 108 6.31 14.71 -21.65
CA PRO A 108 5.42 14.00 -20.74
C PRO A 108 4.11 14.79 -20.60
N SER A 109 2.99 14.08 -20.57
CA SER A 109 1.66 14.70 -20.49
C SER A 109 1.47 15.54 -19.23
N GLU A 110 2.08 15.11 -18.13
CA GLU A 110 2.11 15.83 -16.86
C GLU A 110 3.57 16.17 -16.55
N LEU A 111 3.87 17.47 -16.48
CA LEU A 111 5.13 17.94 -15.89
C LEU A 111 4.86 18.19 -14.40
N PRO A 112 5.65 17.62 -13.48
CA PRO A 112 5.52 17.97 -12.08
C PRO A 112 5.74 19.47 -11.92
N ASP A 113 4.88 20.12 -11.14
CA ASP A 113 5.01 21.53 -10.81
C ASP A 113 6.38 21.77 -10.14
N VAL A 114 7.31 22.36 -10.88
CA VAL A 114 8.61 22.75 -10.34
C VAL A 114 8.38 23.94 -9.43
N TYR A 115 8.30 23.71 -8.12
CA TYR A 115 8.38 24.80 -7.15
C TYR A 115 9.83 25.27 -7.07
N GLU A 116 10.14 26.40 -7.69
CA GLU A 116 11.37 27.13 -7.37
C GLU A 116 11.26 27.64 -5.92
N ASN A 117 12.20 27.21 -5.09
CA ASN A 117 12.52 27.71 -3.75
C ASN A 117 11.70 27.08 -2.59
N GLY A 118 12.35 26.09 -1.96
CA GLY A 118 12.38 25.89 -0.51
C GLY A 118 11.06 25.99 0.26
N ALA A 119 10.49 24.82 0.56
CA ALA A 119 9.43 24.57 1.53
C ALA A 119 8.06 25.20 1.22
N THR A 120 7.18 24.43 0.59
CA THR A 120 5.75 24.45 0.93
C THR A 120 5.14 23.05 0.79
N ALA A 121 4.25 22.76 1.74
CA ALA A 121 3.60 21.48 1.98
C ALA A 121 2.77 20.98 0.78
N PRO A 122 2.55 19.65 0.66
CA PRO A 122 1.66 19.10 -0.35
C PRO A 122 0.25 19.68 -0.18
N LYS A 123 -0.32 20.20 -1.26
CA LYS A 123 -1.76 20.43 -1.33
C LYS A 123 -2.40 19.05 -1.39
N GLU A 124 -3.09 18.68 -0.32
CA GLU A 124 -3.92 17.50 -0.25
C GLU A 124 -4.97 17.53 -1.36
N HIS A 125 -4.72 16.76 -2.41
CA HIS A 125 -5.77 16.11 -3.16
C HIS A 125 -5.60 14.61 -2.93
N ASN A 126 -6.65 14.01 -2.34
CA ASN A 126 -6.73 12.60 -2.01
C ASN A 126 -6.34 11.71 -3.21
N ASN A 127 -5.12 11.16 -3.16
CA ASN A 127 -4.80 9.77 -3.52
C ASN A 127 -3.32 9.51 -3.22
N GLY A 128 -3.06 8.82 -2.10
CA GLY A 128 -1.72 8.51 -1.62
C GLY A 128 -1.00 7.50 -2.53
N TYR A 129 -0.06 7.99 -3.33
CA TYR A 129 1.06 7.19 -3.82
C TYR A 129 2.28 7.54 -2.96
N LEU A 130 2.90 6.52 -2.37
CA LEU A 130 4.05 6.66 -1.49
C LEU A 130 5.27 7.10 -2.30
N GLU A 131 5.93 8.15 -1.83
CA GLU A 131 7.11 8.76 -2.43
C GLU A 131 8.34 7.87 -2.21
N CYS A 132 8.88 7.30 -3.30
CA CYS A 132 10.15 6.56 -3.27
C CYS A 132 11.31 7.55 -3.21
N LYS A 133 11.74 7.89 -1.98
CA LYS A 133 12.92 8.71 -1.75
C LYS A 133 14.18 7.88 -2.03
N ALA A 134 14.69 7.96 -3.25
CA ALA A 134 16.00 7.42 -3.61
C ALA A 134 17.09 8.22 -2.88
N MET A 135 17.54 7.72 -1.73
CA MET A 135 18.89 8.05 -1.25
C MET A 135 19.81 6.99 -1.82
N GLY A 136 20.68 7.43 -2.73
CA GLY A 136 21.72 6.57 -3.28
C GLY A 136 22.57 6.02 -2.14
N GLU A 137 22.66 4.70 -2.08
CA GLU A 137 23.90 3.94 -1.96
C GLU A 137 23.57 2.44 -1.95
N HIS A 138 24.25 1.69 -2.82
CA HIS A 138 24.41 0.23 -2.85
C HIS A 138 23.16 -0.65 -3.11
N LEU A 139 22.83 -0.85 -4.39
CA LEU A 139 22.10 -2.05 -4.84
C LEU A 139 23.04 -2.89 -5.71
N GLU A 140 23.71 -3.84 -5.08
CA GLU A 140 24.31 -4.97 -5.80
C GLU A 140 23.14 -5.86 -6.24
N PHE A 141 22.89 -5.92 -7.55
CA PHE A 141 21.97 -6.89 -8.10
C PHE A 141 22.71 -8.23 -8.11
N GLU A 142 22.41 -9.10 -7.14
CA GLU A 142 22.77 -10.51 -7.31
C GLU A 142 21.98 -11.05 -8.52
N LEU A 143 22.76 -11.40 -9.54
CA LEU A 143 22.33 -12.04 -10.76
C LEU A 143 21.88 -13.46 -10.40
N PHE A 144 20.58 -13.73 -10.45
CA PHE A 144 20.04 -15.11 -10.53
C PHE A 144 19.52 -15.37 -11.93
#